data_AF-A0A3P8A946-F1
#
_entry.id   AF-A0A3P8A946-F1
#
_cell.length_a   1.000
_cell.length_b   1.000
_cell.length_c   1.000
_cell.angle_alpha   90.00
_cell.angle_beta   90.00
_cell.angle_gamma   90.00
#
_symmetry.space_group_name_H-M   'P 1'
#
loop_
_entity.id
_entity.type
_entity.pdbx_description
1 polymer ?
#
loop_
_entity_poly.entity_id
_entity_poly.type
_entity_poly.pdbx_seq_one_letter_code
_entity_poly.pdbx_strand_id
1 'polypeptide(L)'
;MAVSSDKGGQIKQWDIKKFREITTLKGHNGSVTSLATTITNTALLTQKKTPKLEKTRKSHARNNQDEGSNDDDMDELWGGLILSTGQDFSIRIWEEADELLILEEEEQIAREQEEEEELVRSEAVIPGAMPSEASEINPLGRPTGNTRDAADMFMEAMDIYEEEIVKRKNGAKNLTPHPLMVARGTNCPEKFLLKSLMALRAPYSRLGGGGAGLEHALGALTSEHVRRLLPKLADWLSRGWEIELVGRSIRHLVTLHFGLAISCSELRDAIRQSSKARMEQLVRAKNLIGMNLAGLECLARKLEEDQQIDLFDELITTRDKRIKKHKAKQARLMPLLPD
;
A
#
# COMPACT_ATOMS: atom_id res chain seq x y z
N MET A 1 -15.95 -35.18 7.57
CA MET A 1 -14.98 -34.08 7.72
C MET A 1 -14.74 -33.82 9.20
N ALA A 2 -13.50 -33.64 9.63
CA ALA A 2 -13.16 -33.23 11.00
C ALA A 2 -12.39 -31.91 10.96
N VAL A 3 -12.52 -31.09 12.01
CA VAL A 3 -11.77 -29.83 12.14
C VAL A 3 -11.11 -29.80 13.51
N SER A 4 -9.85 -29.42 13.56
CA SER A 4 -9.07 -29.29 14.79
C SER A 4 -8.42 -27.91 14.87
N SER A 5 -8.15 -27.42 16.08
CA SER A 5 -7.45 -26.15 16.27
C SER A 5 -6.25 -26.30 17.21
N ASP A 6 -5.23 -25.48 17.02
CA ASP A 6 -4.01 -25.47 17.83
C ASP A 6 -3.82 -24.15 18.62
N LYS A 7 -2.94 -24.20 19.64
CA LYS A 7 -2.49 -23.06 20.44
C LYS A 7 -1.77 -22.00 19.61
N GLY A 8 -1.22 -22.37 18.45
CA GLY A 8 -0.62 -21.44 17.49
C GLY A 8 -1.62 -20.63 16.65
N GLY A 9 -2.94 -20.76 16.89
CA GLY A 9 -3.95 -20.02 16.11
C GLY A 9 -4.28 -20.64 14.75
N GLN A 10 -3.78 -21.86 14.50
CA GLN A 10 -4.02 -22.60 13.27
C GLN A 10 -5.22 -23.53 13.43
N ILE A 11 -6.06 -23.58 12.41
CA ILE A 11 -7.21 -24.50 12.33
C ILE A 11 -6.96 -25.42 11.15
N LYS A 12 -7.10 -26.73 11.34
CA LYS A 12 -6.85 -27.75 10.32
C LYS A 12 -8.12 -28.50 10.00
N GLN A 13 -8.39 -28.68 8.71
CA GLN A 13 -9.49 -29.49 8.19
C GLN A 13 -8.95 -30.85 7.73
N TRP A 14 -9.67 -31.92 8.06
CA TRP A 14 -9.25 -33.30 7.84
C TRP A 14 -10.30 -34.11 7.08
N ASP A 15 -9.84 -34.90 6.12
CA ASP A 15 -10.62 -35.96 5.50
C ASP A 15 -10.53 -37.21 6.39
N ILE A 16 -11.65 -37.54 7.04
CA ILE A 16 -11.74 -38.70 7.94
C ILE A 16 -11.65 -40.01 7.15
N LYS A 17 -12.16 -40.05 5.90
CA LYS A 17 -12.15 -41.27 5.09
C LYS A 17 -10.73 -41.61 4.64
N LYS A 18 -9.93 -40.59 4.29
CA LYS A 18 -8.55 -40.76 3.79
C LYS A 18 -7.46 -40.53 4.84
N PHE A 19 -7.83 -40.11 6.06
CA PHE A 19 -6.90 -39.69 7.13
C PHE A 19 -5.84 -38.69 6.66
N ARG A 20 -6.23 -37.75 5.79
CA ARG A 20 -5.34 -36.72 5.26
C ARG A 20 -5.81 -35.34 5.66
N GLU A 21 -4.85 -34.45 5.88
CA GLU A 21 -5.10 -33.02 6.03
C GLU A 21 -5.55 -32.44 4.69
N ILE A 22 -6.61 -31.65 4.70
CA ILE A 22 -7.18 -31.01 3.51
C ILE A 22 -6.67 -29.57 3.41
N THR A 23 -6.74 -28.80 4.50
CA THR A 23 -6.34 -27.40 4.53
C THR A 23 -5.90 -26.98 5.93
N THR A 24 -4.98 -26.01 6.00
CA THR A 24 -4.68 -25.25 7.21
C THR A 24 -5.20 -23.82 7.06
N LEU A 25 -6.21 -23.46 7.84
CA LEU A 25 -6.75 -22.11 7.94
C LEU A 25 -5.92 -21.30 8.96
N LYS A 26 -5.20 -20.28 8.48
CA LYS A 26 -4.42 -19.35 9.29
C LYS A 26 -5.15 -18.01 9.41
N GLY A 27 -5.28 -17.48 10.61
CA GLY A 27 -5.87 -16.14 10.78
C GLY A 27 -5.96 -15.63 12.22
N HIS A 28 -6.05 -16.50 13.22
CA HIS A 28 -6.06 -16.04 14.62
C HIS A 28 -4.67 -15.62 15.09
N ASN A 29 -4.60 -14.53 15.84
CA ASN A 29 -3.36 -14.03 16.44
C ASN A 29 -3.26 -14.48 17.91
N GLY A 30 -3.15 -15.80 18.12
CA GLY A 30 -3.13 -16.45 19.44
C GLY A 30 -3.93 -17.74 19.46
N SER A 31 -4.04 -18.38 20.64
CA SER A 31 -4.71 -19.68 20.77
C SER A 31 -6.19 -19.61 20.40
N VAL A 32 -6.64 -20.60 19.62
CA VAL A 32 -8.08 -20.82 19.41
C VAL A 32 -8.67 -21.43 20.67
N THR A 33 -9.77 -20.86 21.15
CA THR A 33 -10.41 -21.23 22.43
C THR A 33 -11.63 -22.11 22.23
N SER A 34 -12.36 -21.90 21.12
CA SER A 34 -13.52 -22.71 20.75
C SER A 34 -13.65 -22.78 19.24
N LEU A 35 -14.21 -23.90 18.79
CA LEU A 35 -14.46 -24.20 17.40
C LEU A 35 -15.85 -24.83 17.29
N ALA A 36 -16.68 -24.30 16.41
CA ALA A 36 -17.99 -24.84 16.08
C ALA A 36 -18.11 -25.04 14.57
N THR A 37 -18.76 -26.12 14.16
CA THR A 37 -18.98 -26.44 12.75
C THR A 37 -20.47 -26.63 12.51
N THR A 38 -20.95 -26.13 11.39
CA THR A 38 -22.34 -26.29 10.96
C THR A 38 -22.33 -26.92 9.58
N ILE A 39 -23.01 -28.05 9.42
CA ILE A 39 -23.14 -28.71 8.12
C ILE A 39 -24.45 -28.20 7.53
N THR A 40 -24.35 -27.22 6.64
CA THR A 40 -25.49 -26.71 5.90
C THR A 40 -25.08 -26.63 4.46
N ASN A 41 -25.78 -27.37 3.60
CA ASN A 41 -25.68 -27.22 2.16
C ASN A 41 -26.01 -25.75 1.82
N THR A 42 -24.98 -24.93 1.61
CA THR A 42 -25.07 -23.48 1.44
C THR A 42 -25.88 -23.11 0.20
N ALA A 43 -26.07 -24.04 -0.74
CA ALA A 43 -26.96 -23.90 -1.89
C ALA A 43 -28.45 -23.74 -1.53
N LEU A 44 -28.90 -24.24 -0.37
CA LEU A 44 -30.31 -24.11 0.06
C LEU A 44 -30.63 -22.76 0.71
N LEU A 45 -29.63 -22.09 1.30
CA LEU A 45 -29.82 -20.78 1.95
C LEU A 45 -29.90 -19.63 0.93
N THR A 46 -29.26 -19.76 -0.23
CA THR A 46 -29.28 -18.75 -1.29
C THR A 46 -30.56 -18.78 -2.15
N GLN A 47 -31.36 -19.85 -2.11
CA GLN A 47 -32.58 -19.97 -2.94
C GLN A 47 -33.83 -19.27 -2.39
N LYS A 48 -33.85 -18.75 -1.15
CA LYS A 48 -35.03 -18.03 -0.62
C LYS A 48 -34.90 -16.51 -0.76
N LYS A 49 -35.09 -16.02 -1.99
CA LYS A 49 -35.88 -14.80 -2.33
C LYS A 49 -35.79 -14.46 -3.83
N THR A 50 -36.59 -15.14 -4.65
CA THR A 50 -37.35 -14.47 -5.73
C THR A 50 -38.69 -15.20 -5.91
N PRO A 51 -39.86 -14.53 -5.77
CA PRO A 51 -41.14 -15.17 -6.06
C PRO A 51 -41.35 -15.19 -7.58
N LYS A 52 -41.17 -16.34 -8.22
CA LYS A 52 -41.62 -16.55 -9.61
C LYS A 52 -43.04 -17.11 -9.60
N LEU A 53 -43.94 -16.40 -10.30
CA LEU A 53 -45.35 -16.74 -10.47
C LEU A 53 -45.54 -18.18 -10.96
N GLU A 54 -46.38 -18.92 -10.23
CA GLU A 54 -47.02 -20.16 -10.66
C GLU A 54 -47.88 -19.94 -11.92
N LYS A 55 -47.71 -20.81 -12.91
CA LYS A 55 -48.77 -21.13 -13.87
C LYS A 55 -49.00 -22.63 -13.86
N THR A 56 -50.15 -22.98 -13.31
CA THR A 56 -50.77 -24.29 -13.31
C THR A 56 -51.04 -24.80 -14.73
N ARG A 57 -50.61 -26.03 -15.04
CA ARG A 57 -51.31 -26.92 -15.99
C ARG A 57 -51.19 -28.38 -15.53
N LYS A 58 -52.34 -29.05 -15.52
CA LYS A 58 -52.58 -30.40 -15.01
C LYS A 58 -52.14 -31.50 -15.99
N SER A 59 -51.66 -32.58 -15.37
CA SER A 59 -51.90 -34.01 -15.62
C SER A 59 -51.59 -34.63 -17.00
N HIS A 60 -50.65 -35.58 -16.99
CA HIS A 60 -50.95 -36.96 -17.37
C HIS A 60 -50.11 -37.96 -16.57
N ALA A 61 -50.80 -38.94 -15.99
CA ALA A 61 -50.25 -40.06 -15.27
C ALA A 61 -49.81 -41.16 -16.23
N ARG A 62 -48.71 -41.86 -15.89
CA ARG A 62 -48.53 -43.29 -16.15
C ARG A 62 -47.42 -43.84 -15.22
N ASN A 63 -47.88 -44.63 -14.25
CA ASN A 63 -47.29 -45.86 -13.67
C ASN A 63 -46.32 -46.57 -14.65
N ASN A 64 -45.27 -47.28 -14.26
CA ASN A 64 -44.96 -48.01 -13.02
C ASN A 64 -43.46 -48.42 -13.06
N GLN A 65 -42.91 -48.66 -11.86
CA GLN A 65 -41.88 -49.67 -11.52
C GLN A 65 -40.49 -49.55 -12.16
N ASP A 66 -39.48 -49.30 -11.32
CA ASP A 66 -38.55 -50.37 -10.96
C ASP A 66 -37.86 -50.07 -9.62
N GLU A 67 -37.81 -51.10 -8.79
CA GLU A 67 -37.06 -51.12 -7.54
C GLU A 67 -35.56 -51.16 -7.86
N GLY A 68 -34.85 -50.17 -7.32
CA GLY A 68 -33.40 -50.13 -7.26
C GLY A 68 -33.02 -49.44 -5.96
N SER A 69 -32.84 -50.25 -4.91
CA SER A 69 -32.22 -49.86 -3.66
C SER A 69 -30.80 -49.38 -3.91
N ASN A 70 -30.63 -48.09 -4.18
CA ASN A 70 -29.34 -47.42 -4.16
C ASN A 70 -29.27 -46.60 -2.86
N ASP A 71 -28.73 -47.23 -1.82
CA ASP A 71 -28.36 -46.58 -0.55
C ASP A 71 -27.12 -45.67 -0.70
N ASP A 72 -26.92 -45.05 -1.87
CA ASP A 72 -25.72 -44.26 -2.21
C ASP A 72 -25.96 -42.74 -2.28
N ASP A 73 -27.19 -42.26 -2.03
CA ASP A 73 -27.51 -40.82 -2.05
C ASP A 73 -27.00 -40.04 -0.81
N MET A 74 -26.18 -40.67 0.06
CA MET A 74 -25.61 -40.06 1.27
C MET A 74 -24.22 -39.43 1.08
N ASP A 75 -23.70 -39.38 -0.14
CA ASP A 75 -22.36 -38.83 -0.41
C ASP A 75 -22.34 -37.31 -0.72
N GLU A 76 -23.49 -36.62 -0.73
CA GLU A 76 -23.60 -35.19 -1.11
C GLU A 76 -23.72 -34.22 0.09
N LEU A 77 -23.03 -34.53 1.19
CA LEU A 77 -23.03 -33.76 2.46
C LEU A 77 -21.71 -32.99 2.69
N TRP A 78 -21.19 -32.34 1.66
CA TRP A 78 -19.98 -31.50 1.74
C TRP A 78 -20.41 -30.05 1.51
N GLY A 79 -20.12 -29.16 2.46
CA GLY A 79 -20.73 -27.83 2.58
C GLY A 79 -20.96 -27.44 4.03
N GLY A 80 -20.09 -26.63 4.61
CA GLY A 80 -20.23 -26.23 6.02
C GLY A 80 -19.55 -24.93 6.42
N LEU A 81 -20.16 -24.23 7.37
CA LEU A 81 -19.64 -23.02 7.99
C LEU A 81 -18.81 -23.39 9.23
N ILE A 82 -17.58 -22.89 9.33
CA ILE A 82 -16.74 -23.04 10.52
C ILE A 82 -16.73 -21.71 11.28
N LEU A 83 -16.98 -21.78 12.58
CA LEU A 83 -16.88 -20.65 13.49
C LEU A 83 -15.74 -20.89 14.47
N SER A 84 -14.85 -19.92 14.63
CA SER A 84 -13.74 -19.99 15.59
C SER A 84 -13.68 -18.76 16.47
N THR A 85 -13.37 -18.96 17.75
CA THR A 85 -13.16 -17.87 18.72
C THR A 85 -11.74 -17.92 19.26
N GLY A 86 -11.04 -16.79 19.25
CA GLY A 86 -9.63 -16.71 19.64
C GLY A 86 -9.37 -15.88 20.89
N GLN A 87 -8.19 -16.08 21.48
CA GLN A 87 -7.65 -15.25 22.57
C GLN A 87 -7.37 -13.80 22.13
N ASP A 88 -7.34 -13.55 20.83
CA ASP A 88 -7.25 -12.22 20.21
C ASP A 88 -8.57 -11.42 20.30
N PHE A 89 -9.54 -11.89 21.09
CA PHE A 89 -10.89 -11.34 21.22
C PHE A 89 -11.64 -11.26 19.88
N SER A 90 -11.31 -12.14 18.93
CA SER A 90 -11.98 -12.21 17.64
C SER A 90 -12.84 -13.47 17.50
N ILE A 91 -13.92 -13.31 16.74
CA ILE A 91 -14.73 -14.42 16.23
C ILE A 91 -14.56 -14.39 14.71
N ARG A 92 -14.22 -15.53 14.12
CA ARG A 92 -14.04 -15.67 12.67
C ARG A 92 -15.03 -16.69 12.12
N ILE A 93 -15.46 -16.42 10.89
CA ILE A 93 -16.36 -17.25 10.11
C ILE A 93 -15.58 -17.68 8.88
N TRP A 94 -15.52 -18.98 8.64
CA TRP A 94 -14.86 -19.58 7.48
C TRP A 94 -15.93 -20.23 6.62
N GLU A 95 -16.01 -19.76 5.38
CA GLU A 95 -16.92 -20.25 4.34
C GLU A 95 -16.12 -21.08 3.34
N GLU A 96 -16.71 -22.20 2.89
CA GLU A 96 -16.13 -23.00 1.81
C GLU A 96 -16.17 -22.19 0.51
N ALA A 97 -15.03 -22.05 -0.14
CA ALA A 97 -14.93 -21.37 -1.42
C ALA A 97 -15.45 -22.27 -2.55
N ASP A 98 -16.06 -21.67 -3.58
CA ASP A 98 -16.49 -22.38 -4.79
C ASP A 98 -15.32 -22.87 -5.66
N GLU A 99 -14.08 -22.46 -5.31
CA GLU A 99 -12.85 -22.81 -6.01
C GLU A 99 -12.18 -24.02 -5.37
N LEU A 100 -11.84 -25.03 -6.20
CA LEU A 100 -11.14 -26.24 -5.76
C LEU A 100 -9.71 -25.89 -5.34
N LEU A 101 -9.40 -26.08 -4.06
CA LEU A 101 -8.07 -25.88 -3.50
C LEU A 101 -7.17 -27.09 -3.82
N ILE A 102 -6.15 -26.87 -4.65
CA ILE A 102 -5.15 -27.89 -5.00
C ILE A 102 -3.96 -27.71 -4.05
N LEU A 103 -3.77 -28.64 -3.13
CA LEU A 103 -2.70 -28.60 -2.10
C LEU A 103 -1.29 -28.39 -2.66
N GLU A 104 -1.00 -28.99 -3.81
CA GLU A 104 0.31 -28.85 -4.48
C GLU A 104 0.55 -27.42 -4.98
N GLU A 105 -0.51 -26.72 -5.40
CA GLU A 105 -0.44 -25.33 -5.86
C GLU A 105 -0.22 -24.38 -4.69
N GLU A 106 -0.89 -24.59 -3.54
CA GLU A 106 -0.64 -23.79 -2.33
C GLU A 106 0.79 -23.95 -1.80
N GLU A 107 1.32 -25.18 -1.78
CA GLU A 107 2.72 -25.43 -1.39
C GLU A 107 3.71 -24.81 -2.37
N GLN A 108 3.37 -24.75 -3.66
CA GLN A 108 4.19 -24.10 -4.66
C GLN A 108 4.17 -22.58 -4.51
N ILE A 109 3.00 -21.97 -4.31
CA ILE A 109 2.85 -20.54 -4.03
C ILE A 109 3.62 -20.16 -2.75
N ALA A 110 3.55 -20.98 -1.70
CA ALA A 110 4.28 -20.74 -0.46
C ALA A 110 5.82 -20.76 -0.66
N ARG A 111 6.33 -21.73 -1.44
CA ARG A 111 7.76 -21.77 -1.80
C ARG A 111 8.18 -20.59 -2.65
N GLU A 112 7.39 -20.22 -3.65
CA GLU A 112 7.66 -19.05 -4.49
C GLU A 112 7.71 -17.76 -3.66
N GLN A 113 6.81 -17.60 -2.67
CA GLN A 113 6.85 -16.48 -1.73
C GLN A 113 8.10 -16.47 -0.85
N GLU A 114 8.49 -17.62 -0.30
CA GLU A 114 9.71 -17.73 0.52
C GLU A 114 10.98 -17.44 -0.30
N GLU A 115 11.04 -17.94 -1.54
CA GLU A 115 12.13 -17.66 -2.49
C GLU A 115 12.16 -16.17 -2.88
N GLU A 116 11.01 -15.55 -3.11
CA GLU A 116 10.91 -14.11 -3.38
C GLU A 116 11.39 -13.27 -2.18
N GLU A 117 10.99 -13.63 -0.96
CA GLU A 117 11.45 -12.98 0.27
C GLU A 117 12.97 -13.11 0.47
N GLU A 118 13.55 -14.26 0.11
CA GLU A 118 14.98 -14.50 0.16
C GLU A 118 15.75 -13.72 -0.92
N LEU A 119 15.21 -13.64 -2.15
CA LEU A 119 15.76 -12.81 -3.21
C LEU A 119 15.76 -11.32 -2.82
N VAL A 120 14.67 -10.81 -2.28
CA VAL A 120 14.57 -9.43 -1.77
C VAL A 120 15.61 -9.18 -0.66
N ARG A 121 15.85 -10.16 0.20
CA ARG A 121 16.90 -10.09 1.25
C ARG A 121 18.30 -10.00 0.65
N SER A 122 18.56 -10.71 -0.45
CA SER A 122 19.87 -10.72 -1.12
C SER A 122 20.13 -9.45 -1.96
N GLU A 123 19.10 -8.89 -2.60
CA GLU A 123 19.18 -7.71 -3.47
C GLU A 123 19.19 -6.39 -2.69
N ALA A 124 18.82 -6.39 -1.41
CA ALA A 124 18.90 -5.23 -0.51
C ALA A 124 20.33 -4.67 -0.33
N VAL A 125 21.37 -5.35 -0.83
CA VAL A 125 22.74 -4.84 -0.91
C VAL A 125 22.85 -3.91 -2.12
N ILE A 126 22.47 -2.64 -1.93
CA ILE A 126 22.50 -1.64 -3.00
C ILE A 126 23.94 -1.41 -3.47
N PRO A 127 24.25 -1.61 -4.78
CA PRO A 127 25.59 -1.38 -5.32
C PRO A 127 26.03 0.07 -5.13
N GLY A 128 27.07 0.29 -4.33
CA GLY A 128 27.64 1.63 -4.05
C GLY A 128 27.16 2.28 -2.75
N ALA A 129 26.23 1.66 -2.00
CA ALA A 129 25.97 2.06 -0.62
C ALA A 129 27.08 1.51 0.28
N MET A 130 27.79 2.39 0.99
CA MET A 130 28.65 1.96 2.10
C MET A 130 27.79 1.13 3.07
N PRO A 131 28.27 -0.03 3.56
CA PRO A 131 27.52 -0.85 4.49
C PRO A 131 27.05 0.00 5.66
N SER A 132 25.82 -0.29 6.10
CA SER A 132 24.92 0.53 6.91
C SER A 132 25.44 0.98 8.29
N GLU A 133 26.73 0.76 8.60
CA GLU A 133 27.37 1.11 9.86
C GLU A 133 28.03 2.50 9.86
N ALA A 134 28.20 3.15 8.69
CA ALA A 134 28.95 4.41 8.57
C ALA A 134 28.15 5.61 8.04
N SER A 135 26.83 5.48 7.82
CA SER A 135 26.01 6.63 7.41
C SER A 135 25.14 7.08 8.58
N GLU A 136 25.38 8.30 9.08
CA GLU A 136 24.52 9.03 10.04
C GLU A 136 23.16 9.44 9.43
N ILE A 137 22.66 8.64 8.49
CA ILE A 137 21.32 8.77 7.93
C ILE A 137 20.58 7.57 8.51
N ASN A 138 19.56 7.86 9.33
CA ASN A 138 18.66 6.88 9.95
C ASN A 138 18.55 5.58 9.13
N PRO A 139 18.70 4.40 9.74
CA PRO A 139 18.70 3.14 9.01
C PRO A 139 17.49 3.10 8.11
N LEU A 140 17.76 3.16 6.80
CA LEU A 140 16.74 3.08 5.78
C LEU A 140 16.06 1.73 6.00
N GLY A 141 14.73 1.72 6.19
CA GLY A 141 13.99 0.48 6.42
C GLY A 141 14.27 -0.53 5.31
N ARG A 142 14.09 -1.82 5.52
CA ARG A 142 14.43 -2.81 4.48
C ARG A 142 13.59 -2.57 3.21
N PRO A 143 14.16 -2.69 1.99
CA PRO A 143 13.36 -2.74 0.78
C PRO A 143 12.38 -3.90 0.88
N THR A 144 11.14 -3.67 0.45
CA THR A 144 10.05 -4.66 0.41
C THR A 144 9.69 -4.93 -1.05
N GLY A 145 9.06 -6.07 -1.39
CA GLY A 145 8.61 -6.36 -2.77
C GLY A 145 7.82 -5.19 -3.38
N ASN A 146 6.95 -4.58 -2.58
CA ASN A 146 6.17 -3.39 -2.96
C ASN A 146 7.02 -2.19 -3.42
N THR A 147 8.27 -2.05 -2.96
CA THR A 147 9.17 -0.97 -3.39
C THR A 147 9.82 -1.22 -4.75
N ARG A 148 9.99 -2.50 -5.12
CA ARG A 148 10.48 -2.91 -6.44
C ARG A 148 9.40 -2.67 -7.51
N ASP A 149 8.18 -3.14 -7.25
CA ASP A 149 7.03 -2.89 -8.13
C ASP A 149 6.79 -1.39 -8.36
N ALA A 150 7.01 -0.59 -7.30
CA ALA A 150 6.90 0.85 -7.38
C ALA A 150 7.99 1.49 -8.27
N ALA A 151 9.20 0.93 -8.27
CA ALA A 151 10.27 1.36 -9.17
C ALA A 151 9.93 1.00 -10.62
N ASP A 152 9.49 -0.23 -10.87
CA ASP A 152 9.12 -0.71 -12.21
C ASP A 152 7.98 0.12 -12.80
N MET A 153 6.94 0.37 -12.03
CA MET A 153 5.83 1.21 -12.49
C MET A 153 6.24 2.69 -12.67
N PHE A 154 7.23 3.19 -11.92
CA PHE A 154 7.77 4.52 -12.15
C PHE A 154 8.63 4.60 -13.41
N MET A 155 9.43 3.57 -13.70
CA MET A 155 10.17 3.45 -14.96
C MET A 155 9.22 3.40 -16.15
N GLU A 156 8.15 2.60 -16.07
CA GLU A 156 7.10 2.57 -17.09
C GLU A 156 6.47 3.97 -17.29
N ALA A 157 6.19 4.69 -16.20
CA ALA A 157 5.67 6.06 -16.29
C ALA A 157 6.65 7.03 -16.95
N MET A 158 7.97 6.83 -16.79
CA MET A 158 9.00 7.61 -17.46
C MET A 158 9.05 7.32 -18.96
N ASP A 159 8.96 6.05 -19.35
CA ASP A 159 8.95 5.66 -20.77
C ASP A 159 7.71 6.20 -21.48
N ILE A 160 6.52 6.07 -20.87
CA ILE A 160 5.28 6.66 -21.39
C ILE A 160 5.40 8.18 -21.55
N TYR A 161 6.03 8.83 -20.57
CA TYR A 161 6.27 10.27 -20.63
C TYR A 161 7.14 10.64 -21.85
N GLU A 162 8.22 9.90 -22.12
CA GLU A 162 9.10 10.17 -23.26
C GLU A 162 8.41 9.92 -24.59
N GLU A 163 7.70 8.79 -24.72
CA GLU A 163 6.91 8.50 -25.91
C GLU A 163 5.90 9.62 -26.21
N GLU A 164 5.20 10.10 -25.19
CA GLU A 164 4.19 11.14 -25.34
C GLU A 164 4.80 12.50 -25.72
N ILE A 165 6.00 12.82 -25.20
CA ILE A 165 6.76 14.00 -25.61
C ILE A 165 7.20 13.89 -27.08
N VAL A 166 7.65 12.71 -27.52
CA VAL A 166 8.04 12.46 -28.92
C VAL A 166 6.82 12.55 -29.85
N LYS A 167 5.69 11.93 -29.47
CA LYS A 167 4.41 12.00 -30.21
C LYS A 167 3.95 13.46 -30.40
N ARG A 168 4.10 14.30 -29.37
CA ARG A 168 3.80 15.75 -29.45
C ARG A 168 4.73 16.51 -30.36
N LYS A 169 6.03 16.26 -30.28
CA LYS A 169 7.04 16.90 -31.16
C LYS A 169 6.81 16.57 -32.63
N ASN A 170 6.35 15.35 -32.92
CA ASN A 170 6.09 14.89 -34.28
C ASN A 170 4.77 15.42 -34.88
N GLY A 171 4.03 16.26 -34.16
CA GLY A 171 2.84 16.94 -34.69
C GLY A 171 1.66 16.02 -35.02
N ALA A 172 1.54 14.89 -34.34
CA ALA A 172 0.43 13.94 -34.55
C ALA A 172 -0.93 14.63 -34.29
N LYS A 173 -1.78 14.70 -35.32
CA LYS A 173 -3.04 15.47 -35.32
C LYS A 173 -4.14 14.90 -34.41
N ASN A 174 -4.03 13.64 -34.00
CA ASN A 174 -4.95 12.98 -33.07
C ASN A 174 -4.15 12.41 -31.89
N LEU A 175 -3.89 13.25 -30.90
CA LEU A 175 -3.11 12.85 -29.73
C LEU A 175 -4.04 12.23 -28.69
N THR A 176 -4.37 10.95 -28.87
CA THR A 176 -5.04 10.17 -27.82
C THR A 176 -4.03 9.98 -26.68
N PRO A 177 -4.27 10.55 -25.48
CA PRO A 177 -3.36 10.38 -24.36
C PRO A 177 -3.28 8.90 -23.96
N HIS A 178 -2.13 8.48 -23.45
CA HIS A 178 -1.93 7.11 -23.01
C HIS A 178 -3.00 6.69 -21.98
N PRO A 179 -3.55 5.46 -22.02
CA PRO A 179 -4.60 5.01 -21.10
C PRO A 179 -4.25 5.20 -19.62
N LEU A 180 -2.99 4.99 -19.25
CA LEU A 180 -2.51 5.22 -17.86
C LEU A 180 -2.52 6.71 -17.47
N MET A 181 -2.31 7.62 -18.42
CA MET A 181 -2.42 9.07 -18.15
C MET A 181 -3.87 9.47 -17.90
N VAL A 182 -4.80 8.89 -18.67
CA VAL A 182 -6.25 9.07 -18.49
C VAL A 182 -6.71 8.49 -17.15
N ALA A 183 -6.25 7.29 -16.80
CA ALA A 183 -6.54 6.65 -15.51
C ALA A 183 -6.10 7.50 -14.31
N ARG A 184 -4.98 8.24 -14.43
CA ARG A 184 -4.49 9.18 -13.40
C ARG A 184 -5.11 10.58 -13.48
N GLY A 185 -6.09 10.77 -14.37
CA GLY A 185 -6.82 12.02 -14.55
C GLY A 185 -5.93 13.18 -15.01
N THR A 186 -4.95 12.92 -15.88
CA THR A 186 -4.04 13.96 -16.40
C THR A 186 -3.82 13.83 -17.89
N ASN A 187 -3.97 14.93 -18.62
CA ASN A 187 -3.65 15.00 -20.06
C ASN A 187 -2.27 15.64 -20.31
N CYS A 188 -1.58 16.08 -19.25
CA CYS A 188 -0.26 16.71 -19.31
C CYS A 188 0.84 15.69 -18.92
N PRO A 189 1.84 15.41 -19.77
CA PRO A 189 2.88 14.40 -19.52
C PRO A 189 3.72 14.76 -18.29
N GLU A 190 4.11 16.04 -18.15
CA GLU A 190 4.88 16.51 -17.00
C GLU A 190 4.11 16.33 -15.68
N LYS A 191 2.78 16.59 -15.69
CA LYS A 191 1.93 16.38 -14.51
C LYS A 191 1.71 14.90 -14.22
N PHE A 192 1.62 14.06 -15.26
CA PHE A 192 1.53 12.61 -15.10
C PHE A 192 2.77 12.07 -14.39
N LEU A 193 3.97 12.41 -14.89
CA LEU A 193 5.22 11.95 -14.28
C LEU A 193 5.39 12.48 -12.86
N LEU A 194 5.05 13.76 -12.60
CA LEU A 194 5.08 14.32 -11.25
C LEU A 194 4.11 13.59 -10.30
N LYS A 195 2.89 13.29 -10.76
CA LYS A 195 1.93 12.49 -9.95
C LYS A 195 2.45 11.08 -9.68
N SER A 196 3.14 10.46 -10.63
CA SER A 196 3.78 9.16 -10.42
C SER A 196 4.88 9.25 -9.36
N LEU A 197 5.72 10.30 -9.39
CA LEU A 197 6.73 10.55 -8.34
C LEU A 197 6.08 10.81 -6.97
N MET A 198 4.99 11.57 -6.91
CA MET A 198 4.24 11.83 -5.67
C MET A 198 3.63 10.55 -5.09
N ALA A 199 3.20 9.61 -5.95
CA ALA A 199 2.63 8.35 -5.52
C ALA A 199 3.64 7.46 -4.77
N LEU A 200 4.94 7.59 -5.06
CA LEU A 200 6.01 6.85 -4.37
C LEU A 200 6.16 7.26 -2.88
N ARG A 201 5.73 8.48 -2.52
CA ARG A 201 5.75 8.99 -1.14
C ARG A 201 4.48 8.61 -0.35
N ALA A 202 3.39 8.30 -1.04
CA ALA A 202 2.07 8.22 -0.42
C ALA A 202 1.90 6.92 0.39
N PRO A 203 1.68 6.99 1.73
CA PRO A 203 1.70 5.83 2.63
C PRO A 203 0.60 4.79 2.41
N TYR A 204 -0.42 5.09 1.60
CA TYR A 204 -1.56 4.22 1.31
C TYR A 204 -1.76 3.96 -0.18
N SER A 205 -0.85 4.41 -1.03
CA SER A 205 -0.91 4.06 -2.45
C SER A 205 -0.52 2.58 -2.58
N ARG A 206 -1.04 1.87 -3.59
CA ARG A 206 -0.60 0.50 -3.97
C ARG A 206 0.90 0.43 -4.39
N LEU A 207 1.66 1.48 -4.10
CA LEU A 207 2.89 1.96 -4.71
C LEU A 207 3.86 2.59 -3.71
N GLY A 208 3.58 2.61 -2.40
CA GLY A 208 4.46 3.31 -1.48
C GLY A 208 4.26 3.02 0.00
N GLY A 209 5.20 2.27 0.59
CA GLY A 209 5.37 2.04 2.03
C GLY A 209 5.93 3.27 2.78
N GLY A 210 5.19 4.39 2.76
CA GLY A 210 5.54 5.60 3.51
C GLY A 210 6.85 6.28 3.05
N GLY A 211 7.42 7.14 3.91
CA GLY A 211 8.58 7.99 3.55
C GLY A 211 9.85 7.25 3.13
N ALA A 212 10.01 5.97 3.50
CA ALA A 212 11.10 5.11 3.05
C ALA A 212 10.87 4.53 1.64
N GLY A 213 9.62 4.40 1.19
CA GLY A 213 9.29 3.83 -0.12
C GLY A 213 9.85 4.62 -1.30
N LEU A 214 9.91 5.96 -1.18
CA LEU A 214 10.48 6.83 -2.21
C LEU A 214 11.97 6.53 -2.46
N GLU A 215 12.77 6.40 -1.41
CA GLU A 215 14.23 6.20 -1.55
C GLU A 215 14.53 4.81 -2.10
N HIS A 216 13.81 3.77 -1.66
CA HIS A 216 13.96 2.44 -2.26
C HIS A 216 13.56 2.39 -3.74
N ALA A 217 12.41 2.98 -4.09
CA ALA A 217 11.95 2.98 -5.48
C ALA A 217 12.89 3.76 -6.40
N LEU A 218 13.41 4.91 -5.93
CA LEU A 218 14.41 5.67 -6.68
C LEU A 218 15.77 4.95 -6.76
N GLY A 219 16.12 4.17 -5.75
CA GLY A 219 17.38 3.42 -5.71
C GLY A 219 17.41 2.21 -6.64
N ALA A 220 16.24 1.65 -6.96
CA ALA A 220 16.09 0.55 -7.93
C ALA A 220 16.05 1.03 -9.39
N LEU A 221 16.15 2.33 -9.66
CA LEU A 221 16.15 2.86 -11.03
C LEU A 221 17.43 2.52 -11.78
N THR A 222 17.30 2.20 -13.07
CA THR A 222 18.48 1.99 -13.91
C THR A 222 19.21 3.31 -14.22
N SER A 223 20.50 3.22 -14.48
CA SER A 223 21.36 4.36 -14.84
C SER A 223 20.83 5.21 -16.00
N GLU A 224 20.13 4.60 -16.94
CA GLU A 224 19.54 5.29 -18.09
C GLU A 224 18.34 6.16 -17.68
N HIS A 225 17.45 5.63 -16.85
CA HIS A 225 16.34 6.40 -16.28
C HIS A 225 16.87 7.57 -15.44
N VAL A 226 17.89 7.36 -14.61
CA VAL A 226 18.48 8.44 -13.80
C VAL A 226 19.02 9.58 -14.67
N ARG A 227 19.67 9.27 -15.81
CA ARG A 227 20.14 10.27 -16.78
C ARG A 227 19.00 11.11 -17.36
N ARG A 228 17.85 10.50 -17.61
CA ARG A 228 16.66 11.17 -18.17
C ARG A 228 15.89 11.97 -17.11
N LEU A 229 15.82 11.46 -15.87
CA LEU A 229 15.05 12.02 -14.76
C LEU A 229 15.71 13.25 -14.14
N LEU A 230 17.02 13.24 -13.89
CA LEU A 230 17.69 14.30 -13.13
C LEU A 230 17.55 15.70 -13.78
N PRO A 231 17.66 15.87 -15.12
CA PRO A 231 17.39 17.15 -15.77
C PRO A 231 15.93 17.61 -15.60
N LYS A 232 14.97 16.68 -15.57
CA LYS A 232 13.55 17.00 -15.36
C LYS A 232 13.27 17.46 -13.93
N LEU A 233 13.88 16.81 -12.95
CA LEU A 233 13.82 17.26 -11.56
C LEU A 233 14.44 18.67 -11.39
N ALA A 234 15.54 18.97 -12.07
CA ALA A 234 16.16 20.30 -12.04
C ALA A 234 15.26 21.40 -12.65
N ASP A 235 14.56 21.09 -13.75
CA ASP A 235 13.56 21.96 -14.36
C ASP A 235 12.35 22.18 -13.43
N TRP A 236 11.79 21.11 -12.85
CA TRP A 236 10.68 21.23 -11.89
C TRP A 236 11.03 22.05 -10.65
N LEU A 237 12.25 21.89 -10.14
CA LEU A 237 12.74 22.69 -9.02
C LEU A 237 12.85 24.17 -9.39
N SER A 238 13.28 24.46 -10.63
CA SER A 238 13.34 25.82 -11.17
C SER A 238 11.94 26.45 -11.29
N ARG A 239 10.93 25.66 -11.67
CA ARG A 239 9.51 26.05 -11.72
C ARG A 239 8.84 26.12 -10.33
N GLY A 240 9.48 25.62 -9.28
CA GLY A 240 8.94 25.60 -7.91
C GLY A 240 7.88 24.51 -7.68
N TRP A 241 7.90 23.42 -8.45
CA TRP A 241 6.97 22.31 -8.29
C TRP A 241 7.48 21.35 -7.21
N GLU A 242 6.64 21.07 -6.19
CA GLU A 242 6.92 20.08 -5.13
C GLU A 242 8.37 20.12 -4.60
N ILE A 243 8.80 21.32 -4.15
CA ILE A 243 10.21 21.66 -3.86
C ILE A 243 10.89 20.64 -2.94
N GLU A 244 10.21 20.19 -1.88
CA GLU A 244 10.76 19.20 -0.94
C GLU A 244 10.92 17.82 -1.56
N LEU A 245 9.90 17.35 -2.29
CA LEU A 245 9.91 16.03 -2.92
C LEU A 245 10.98 15.96 -4.00
N VAL A 246 11.02 16.97 -4.88
CA VAL A 246 11.99 17.08 -5.96
C VAL A 246 13.40 17.23 -5.38
N GLY A 247 13.59 18.09 -4.37
CA GLY A 247 14.87 18.25 -3.69
C GLY A 247 15.36 16.97 -3.00
N ARG A 248 14.45 16.23 -2.34
CA ARG A 248 14.76 14.94 -1.73
C ARG A 248 15.16 13.90 -2.77
N SER A 249 14.45 13.85 -3.89
CA SER A 249 14.72 12.92 -5.01
C SER A 249 16.08 13.22 -5.66
N ILE A 250 16.38 14.49 -5.96
CA ILE A 250 17.68 14.91 -6.52
C ILE A 250 18.81 14.53 -5.57
N ARG A 251 18.68 14.84 -4.27
CA ARG A 251 19.70 14.50 -3.27
C ARG A 251 19.97 13.00 -3.28
N HIS A 252 18.94 12.17 -3.20
CA HIS A 252 19.07 10.72 -3.13
C HIS A 252 19.72 10.13 -4.40
N LEU A 253 19.24 10.55 -5.59
CA LEU A 253 19.79 10.08 -6.87
C LEU A 253 21.26 10.47 -7.07
N VAL A 254 21.63 11.71 -6.69
CA VAL A 254 23.03 12.17 -6.80
C VAL A 254 23.94 11.46 -5.81
N THR A 255 23.45 11.18 -4.59
CA THR A 255 24.23 10.42 -3.61
C THR A 255 24.44 8.98 -4.05
N LEU A 256 23.42 8.34 -4.62
CA LEU A 256 23.50 6.95 -5.04
C LEU A 256 24.33 6.77 -6.31
N HIS A 257 24.11 7.62 -7.31
CA HIS A 257 24.76 7.55 -8.61
C HIS A 257 25.89 8.58 -8.75
N PHE A 258 26.69 8.75 -7.70
CA PHE A 258 27.79 9.73 -7.67
C PHE A 258 28.77 9.54 -8.84
N GLY A 259 29.08 8.29 -9.20
CA GLY A 259 29.92 7.96 -10.35
C GLY A 259 29.36 8.47 -11.69
N LEU A 260 28.05 8.32 -11.92
CA LEU A 260 27.39 8.84 -13.13
C LEU A 260 27.35 10.38 -13.14
N ALA A 261 27.11 10.99 -11.98
CA ALA A 261 27.08 12.44 -11.82
C ALA A 261 28.43 13.11 -12.15
N ILE A 262 29.55 12.42 -11.87
CA ILE A 262 30.88 12.90 -12.25
C ILE A 262 31.13 12.69 -13.74
N SER A 263 30.85 11.50 -14.28
CA SER A 263 31.24 11.17 -15.65
C SER A 263 30.41 11.88 -16.73
N CYS A 264 29.17 12.26 -16.45
CA CYS A 264 28.28 12.89 -17.43
C CYS A 264 28.22 14.42 -17.25
N SER A 265 28.59 15.19 -18.27
CA SER A 265 28.51 16.66 -18.26
C SER A 265 27.08 17.17 -18.15
N GLU A 266 26.13 16.54 -18.85
CA GLU A 266 24.70 16.89 -18.84
C GLU A 266 24.11 16.83 -17.42
N LEU A 267 24.43 15.77 -16.67
CA LEU A 267 23.97 15.62 -15.28
C LEU A 267 24.59 16.66 -14.37
N ARG A 268 25.86 17.02 -14.60
CA ARG A 268 26.55 18.05 -13.84
C ARG A 268 25.89 19.42 -14.02
N ASP A 269 25.46 19.73 -15.23
CA ASP A 269 24.75 20.97 -15.52
C ASP A 269 23.35 20.98 -14.91
N ALA A 270 22.64 19.85 -14.94
CA ALA A 270 21.37 19.67 -14.21
C ALA A 270 21.55 19.86 -12.69
N ILE A 271 22.64 19.34 -12.09
CA ILE A 271 22.95 19.52 -10.67
C ILE A 271 23.23 21.00 -10.36
N ARG A 272 24.02 21.68 -11.20
CA ARG A 272 24.29 23.13 -11.05
C ARG A 272 23.01 23.95 -11.13
N GLN A 273 22.15 23.66 -12.12
CA GLN A 273 20.84 24.29 -12.26
C GLN A 273 19.99 24.06 -11.00
N SER A 274 19.91 22.82 -10.52
CA SER A 274 19.13 22.48 -9.33
C SER A 274 19.64 23.19 -8.07
N SER A 275 20.96 23.36 -7.93
CA SER A 275 21.56 24.06 -6.79
C SER A 275 21.18 25.54 -6.77
N LYS A 276 21.25 26.21 -7.94
CA LYS A 276 20.83 27.60 -8.10
C LYS A 276 19.32 27.77 -7.83
N ALA A 277 18.50 26.91 -8.47
CA ALA A 277 17.06 26.91 -8.30
C ALA A 277 16.65 26.68 -6.84
N ARG A 278 17.28 25.73 -6.14
CA ARG A 278 17.05 25.47 -4.72
C ARG A 278 17.25 26.72 -3.86
N MET A 279 18.34 27.45 -4.08
CA MET A 279 18.63 28.67 -3.31
C MET A 279 17.58 29.75 -3.58
N GLU A 280 17.21 29.96 -4.86
CA GLU A 280 16.18 30.92 -5.24
C GLU A 280 14.81 30.58 -4.63
N GLN A 281 14.39 29.31 -4.71
CA GLN A 281 13.11 28.87 -4.15
C GLN A 281 13.10 28.93 -2.62
N LEU A 282 14.21 28.59 -1.96
CA LEU A 282 14.34 28.70 -0.50
C LEU A 282 14.22 30.15 -0.04
N VAL A 283 14.89 31.09 -0.72
CA VAL A 283 14.79 32.52 -0.40
C VAL A 283 13.37 33.02 -0.62
N ARG A 284 12.71 32.65 -1.72
CA ARG A 284 11.30 33.01 -1.96
C ARG A 284 10.37 32.49 -0.88
N ALA A 285 10.49 31.21 -0.52
CA ALA A 285 9.67 30.59 0.52
C ALA A 285 9.92 31.26 1.89
N LYS A 286 11.18 31.49 2.24
CA LYS A 286 11.56 32.18 3.49
C LYS A 286 10.98 33.59 3.54
N ASN A 287 11.06 34.35 2.46
CA ASN A 287 10.54 35.73 2.42
C ASN A 287 9.01 35.73 2.54
N LEU A 288 8.31 34.84 1.84
CA LEU A 288 6.85 34.72 1.93
C LEU A 288 6.41 34.36 3.36
N ILE A 289 7.01 33.32 3.94
CA ILE A 289 6.69 32.87 5.30
C ILE A 289 7.05 33.95 6.31
N GLY A 290 8.22 34.60 6.17
CA GLY A 290 8.67 35.67 7.06
C GLY A 290 7.76 36.89 7.01
N MET A 291 7.34 37.32 5.81
CA MET A 291 6.40 38.44 5.64
C MET A 291 5.04 38.11 6.26
N ASN A 292 4.52 36.90 6.02
CA ASN A 292 3.25 36.46 6.57
C ASN A 292 3.29 36.36 8.10
N LEU A 293 4.38 35.81 8.66
CA LEU A 293 4.57 35.70 10.09
C LEU A 293 4.63 37.08 10.75
N ALA A 294 5.45 38.00 10.22
CA ALA A 294 5.54 39.37 10.74
C ALA A 294 4.21 40.13 10.63
N GLY A 295 3.45 39.89 9.55
CA GLY A 295 2.10 40.44 9.39
C GLY A 295 1.12 39.91 10.44
N LEU A 296 1.13 38.59 10.70
CA LEU A 296 0.31 37.95 11.72
C LEU A 296 0.69 38.41 13.13
N GLU A 297 1.98 38.57 13.43
CA GLU A 297 2.46 39.11 14.71
C GLU A 297 2.05 40.57 14.92
N CYS A 298 1.99 41.38 13.86
CA CYS A 298 1.48 42.75 13.94
C CYS A 298 -0.04 42.78 14.19
N LEU A 299 -0.80 41.90 13.53
CA LEU A 299 -2.24 41.77 13.75
C LEU A 299 -2.56 41.24 15.16
N ALA A 300 -1.78 40.27 15.64
CA ALA A 300 -1.92 39.75 17.00
C ALA A 300 -1.71 40.86 18.05
N ARG A 301 -0.64 41.65 17.91
CA ARG A 301 -0.38 42.80 18.80
C ARG A 301 -1.51 43.83 18.80
N LYS A 302 -2.06 44.18 17.62
CA LYS A 302 -3.20 45.10 17.54
C LYS A 302 -4.45 44.54 18.22
N LEU A 303 -4.71 43.25 18.09
CA LEU A 303 -5.85 42.60 18.76
C LEU A 303 -5.68 42.58 20.28
N GLU A 304 -4.47 42.36 20.78
CA GLU A 304 -4.16 42.44 22.21
C GLU A 304 -4.34 43.87 22.76
N GLU A 305 -3.87 44.88 22.01
CA GLU A 305 -4.06 46.30 22.33
C GLU A 305 -5.55 46.68 22.36
N ASP A 306 -6.34 46.23 21.38
CA ASP A 306 -7.77 46.53 21.27
C ASP A 306 -8.65 45.77 22.28
N GLN A 307 -8.29 44.53 22.64
CA GLN A 307 -9.12 43.68 23.50
C GLN A 307 -8.78 43.76 24.99
N GLN A 308 -7.66 44.37 25.41
CA GLN A 308 -7.18 44.41 26.82
C GLN A 308 -7.27 43.06 27.55
N ILE A 309 -7.18 41.97 26.81
CA ILE A 309 -7.18 40.61 27.33
C ILE A 309 -5.93 39.97 26.72
N ASP A 310 -5.01 39.51 27.57
CA ASP A 310 -3.86 38.72 27.18
C ASP A 310 -4.36 37.37 26.61
N LEU A 311 -4.77 37.38 25.34
CA LEU A 311 -5.34 36.24 24.62
C LEU A 311 -4.38 35.04 24.62
N PHE A 312 -3.07 35.31 24.73
CA PHE A 312 -2.02 34.30 24.84
C PHE A 312 -2.10 33.49 26.13
N ASP A 313 -2.42 34.09 27.27
CA ASP A 313 -2.55 33.35 28.53
C ASP A 313 -3.76 32.39 28.47
N GLU A 314 -4.86 32.81 27.83
CA GLU A 314 -6.03 31.96 27.66
C GLU A 314 -5.80 30.82 26.64
N LEU A 315 -5.09 31.09 25.54
CA LEU A 315 -4.77 30.07 24.53
C LEU A 315 -3.68 29.08 24.98
N ILE A 316 -2.66 29.53 25.71
CA ILE A 316 -1.63 28.66 26.30
C ILE A 316 -2.26 27.77 27.37
N THR A 317 -3.08 28.34 28.26
CA THR A 317 -3.75 27.55 29.30
C THR A 317 -4.74 26.54 28.71
N THR A 318 -5.45 26.86 27.63
CA THR A 318 -6.33 25.88 26.95
C THR A 318 -5.55 24.79 26.21
N ARG A 319 -4.42 25.12 25.57
CA ARG A 319 -3.51 24.14 24.96
C ARG A 319 -2.92 23.19 25.99
N ASP A 320 -2.45 23.72 27.12
CA ASP A 320 -1.89 22.91 28.21
C ASP A 320 -2.93 22.02 28.87
N LYS A 321 -4.16 22.52 29.04
CA LYS A 321 -5.30 21.70 29.49
C LYS A 321 -5.59 20.56 28.51
N ARG A 322 -5.53 20.79 27.19
CA ARG A 322 -5.70 19.74 26.16
C ARG A 322 -4.56 18.72 26.18
N ILE A 323 -3.31 19.16 26.29
CA ILE A 323 -2.13 18.28 26.36
C ILE A 323 -2.21 17.40 27.62
N LYS A 324 -2.54 17.98 28.78
CA LYS A 324 -2.76 17.23 30.02
C LYS A 324 -3.88 16.20 29.88
N LYS A 325 -5.01 16.56 29.24
CA LYS A 325 -6.12 15.63 28.98
C LYS A 325 -5.72 14.49 28.05
N HIS A 326 -4.92 14.78 27.02
CA HIS A 326 -4.40 13.77 26.10
C HIS A 326 -3.43 12.80 26.81
N LYS A 327 -2.46 13.33 27.57
CA LYS A 327 -1.54 12.51 28.38
C LYS A 327 -2.27 11.64 29.40
N ALA A 328 -3.28 12.17 30.09
CA ALA A 328 -4.09 11.41 31.03
C ALA A 328 -4.90 10.29 30.36
N LYS A 329 -5.43 10.53 29.15
CA LYS A 329 -6.13 9.50 28.36
C LYS A 329 -5.17 8.40 27.91
N GLN A 330 -3.95 8.77 27.50
CA GLN A 330 -2.91 7.85 27.06
C GLN A 330 -2.40 6.98 28.23
N ALA A 331 -2.21 7.56 29.42
CA ALA A 331 -1.82 6.83 30.62
C ALA A 331 -2.89 5.83 31.11
N ARG A 332 -4.19 6.14 30.92
CA ARG A 332 -5.29 5.20 31.24
C ARG A 332 -5.42 4.04 30.24
N LEU A 333 -4.94 4.22 29.02
CA LEU A 333 -4.94 3.19 27.96
C LEU A 333 -3.73 2.26 28.04
N MET A 334 -2.73 2.58 28.86
CA MET A 334 -1.57 1.72 29.08
C MET A 334 -1.98 0.60 30.05
N PRO A 335 -2.00 -0.68 29.64
CA PRO A 335 -2.27 -1.78 30.54
C PRO A 335 -1.12 -1.86 31.55
N LEU A 336 -1.44 -1.93 32.83
CA LEU A 336 -0.49 -2.31 33.87
C LEU A 336 -0.04 -3.75 33.55
N LEU A 337 1.17 -3.89 33.00
CA LEU A 337 1.88 -5.15 33.00
C LEU A 337 2.18 -5.47 34.47
N PRO A 338 1.71 -6.59 35.03
CA PRO A 338 2.12 -7.02 36.35
C PRO A 338 3.60 -7.44 36.31
N ASP A 339 4.34 -7.00 37.33
CA ASP A 339 5.77 -7.31 37.57
C ASP A 339 6.06 -8.80 37.73
#